data_AF-A0A444U4Q3-F1
#
_entry.id   AF-A0A444U4Q3-F1
#
_cell.length_a   1.000
_cell.length_b   1.000
_cell.length_c   1.000
_cell.angle_alpha   90.00
_cell.angle_beta   90.00
_cell.angle_gamma   90.00
#
_symmetry.space_group_name_H-M   'P 1'
#
loop_
_entity.id
_entity.type
_entity.pdbx_description
1 polymer ?
#
loop_
_entity_poly.entity_id
_entity_poly.type
_entity_poly.pdbx_seq_one_letter_code
_entity_poly.pdbx_strand_id
1 'polypeptide(L)'
;MADHEAQLSEEEKVRIAANFVIHAPPGEFNEVFNDVRLLLNDDNLLREGAAHAFAQYNVDQFTPVKVDGYNEQIYGKTIDGHQTIIVCIECHQFQPKNFWNGRWRSEWKFTITPAKTQVVGIMKIQTAINENYQTMSDTTFKALRRQLPVTRTKIDWNKILSYKIGKEMQNA
;
A
#
# COMPACT_ATOMS: atom_id res chain seq x y z
N MET A 1 -7.90 16.85 -36.78
CA MET A 1 -6.43 16.66 -36.78
C MET A 1 -6.16 15.61 -35.73
N ALA A 2 -5.66 14.44 -36.14
CA ALA A 2 -5.39 13.35 -35.23
C ALA A 2 -4.22 13.77 -34.33
N ASP A 3 -4.47 13.88 -33.02
CA ASP A 3 -3.41 13.93 -32.03
C ASP A 3 -2.66 12.60 -32.12
N HIS A 4 -1.43 12.66 -32.61
CA HIS A 4 -0.49 11.56 -32.53
C HIS A 4 -0.14 11.39 -31.04
N GLU A 5 -0.75 10.43 -30.36
CA GLU A 5 -0.23 9.95 -29.08
C GLU A 5 1.21 9.49 -29.32
N ALA A 6 2.18 10.21 -28.76
CA ALA A 6 3.57 9.81 -28.80
C ALA A 6 3.67 8.43 -28.15
N GLN A 7 4.05 7.43 -28.94
CA GLN A 7 4.21 6.06 -28.47
C GLN A 7 5.31 6.04 -27.40
N LEU A 8 4.97 5.60 -26.18
CA LEU A 8 5.92 5.46 -25.08
C LEU A 8 7.07 4.54 -25.48
N SER A 9 8.30 4.87 -25.05
CA SER A 9 9.45 4.01 -25.26
C SER A 9 9.34 2.70 -24.47
N GLU A 10 10.02 1.64 -24.92
CA GLU A 10 10.01 0.35 -24.22
C GLU A 10 10.57 0.46 -22.80
N GLU A 11 11.57 1.32 -22.57
CA GLU A 11 12.12 1.59 -21.24
C GLU A 11 11.09 2.23 -20.30
N GLU A 12 10.29 3.17 -20.80
CA GLU A 12 9.24 3.79 -20.01
C GLU A 12 8.10 2.83 -19.70
N LYS A 13 7.72 1.98 -20.66
CA LYS A 13 6.72 0.92 -20.43
C LYS A 13 7.17 -0.04 -19.34
N VAL A 14 8.43 -0.49 -19.39
CA VAL A 14 9.03 -1.34 -18.35
C VAL A 14 9.01 -0.64 -17.00
N ARG A 15 9.42 0.64 -16.94
CA ARG A 15 9.42 1.42 -15.69
C ARG A 15 8.02 1.51 -15.08
N ILE A 16 6.99 1.75 -15.89
CA ILE A 16 5.60 1.82 -15.44
C ILE A 16 5.12 0.44 -14.96
N ALA A 17 5.38 -0.61 -15.72
CA ALA A 17 5.04 -1.98 -15.35
C ALA A 17 5.70 -2.39 -14.02
N ALA A 18 7.00 -2.13 -13.86
CA ALA A 18 7.75 -2.37 -12.63
C ALA A 18 7.16 -1.60 -11.44
N ASN A 19 6.72 -0.35 -11.65
CA ASN A 19 6.12 0.46 -10.60
C ASN A 19 4.80 -0.15 -10.09
N PHE A 20 3.93 -0.64 -10.98
CA PHE A 20 2.72 -1.35 -10.59
C PHE A 20 3.01 -2.62 -9.78
N VAL A 21 3.99 -3.42 -10.23
CA VAL A 21 4.37 -4.67 -9.56
C VAL A 21 4.93 -4.42 -8.15
N ILE A 22 5.78 -3.40 -7.96
CA ILE A 22 6.37 -3.06 -6.65
C ILE A 22 5.30 -2.59 -5.64
N HIS A 23 4.25 -1.93 -6.11
CA HIS A 23 3.19 -1.40 -5.26
C HIS A 23 1.97 -2.33 -5.12
N ALA A 24 2.06 -3.56 -5.63
CA ALA A 24 0.98 -4.53 -5.51
C ALA A 24 0.62 -4.78 -4.02
N PRO A 25 -0.67 -4.78 -3.67
CA PRO A 25 -1.07 -5.05 -2.29
C PRO A 25 -0.65 -6.47 -1.86
N PRO A 26 -0.40 -6.69 -0.55
CA PRO A 26 -0.09 -8.01 -0.03
C PRO A 26 -1.20 -9.01 -0.40
N GLY A 27 -0.82 -10.15 -0.96
CA GLY A 27 -1.76 -11.21 -1.35
C GLY A 27 -2.40 -11.05 -2.74
N GLU A 28 -2.16 -9.92 -3.43
CA GLU A 28 -2.72 -9.63 -4.77
C GLU A 28 -1.62 -9.48 -5.84
N PHE A 29 -0.40 -9.92 -5.52
CA PHE A 29 0.74 -9.78 -6.40
C PHE A 29 0.54 -10.46 -7.76
N ASN A 30 0.00 -11.68 -7.75
CA ASN A 30 -0.17 -12.48 -8.97
C ASN A 30 -1.24 -11.85 -9.88
N GLU A 31 -2.29 -11.31 -9.28
CA GLU A 31 -3.38 -10.61 -9.95
C GLU A 31 -2.85 -9.35 -10.63
N VAL A 32 -2.15 -8.49 -9.90
CA VAL A 32 -1.53 -7.27 -10.46
C VAL A 32 -0.52 -7.64 -11.56
N PHE A 33 0.29 -8.67 -11.35
CA PHE A 33 1.25 -9.12 -12.36
C PHE A 33 0.56 -9.61 -13.64
N ASN A 34 -0.50 -10.41 -13.51
CA ASN A 34 -1.26 -10.90 -14.66
C ASN A 34 -1.94 -9.75 -15.42
N ASP A 35 -2.48 -8.77 -14.71
CA ASP A 35 -3.07 -7.58 -15.33
C ASP A 35 -2.02 -6.77 -16.08
N VAL A 36 -0.86 -6.50 -15.47
CA VAL A 36 0.26 -5.80 -16.11
C VAL A 36 0.78 -6.55 -17.34
N ARG A 37 0.89 -7.88 -17.25
CA ARG A 37 1.30 -8.74 -18.37
C ARG A 37 0.33 -8.63 -19.54
N LEU A 38 -0.98 -8.70 -19.27
CA LEU A 38 -2.02 -8.56 -20.29
C LEU A 38 -2.01 -7.16 -20.92
N LEU A 39 -1.79 -6.11 -20.13
CA LEU A 39 -1.72 -4.73 -20.61
C LEU A 39 -0.48 -4.46 -21.47
N LEU A 40 0.68 -4.98 -21.08
CA LEU A 40 1.93 -4.79 -21.81
C LEU A 40 1.98 -5.65 -23.09
N ASN A 41 1.40 -6.85 -23.02
CA ASN A 41 1.34 -7.83 -24.12
C ASN A 41 2.73 -8.17 -24.75
N ASP A 42 3.79 -8.09 -23.94
CA ASP A 42 5.16 -8.51 -24.31
C ASP A 42 5.85 -9.16 -23.10
N ASP A 43 5.86 -10.49 -23.11
CA ASP A 43 6.44 -11.30 -22.03
C ASP A 43 7.96 -11.21 -21.96
N ASN A 44 8.64 -10.98 -23.09
CA ASN A 44 10.09 -10.91 -23.12
C ASN A 44 10.55 -9.61 -22.46
N LEU A 45 9.90 -8.51 -22.81
CA LEU A 45 10.17 -7.20 -22.22
C LEU A 45 9.89 -7.18 -20.71
N LEU A 46 8.79 -7.78 -20.27
CA LEU A 46 8.46 -7.87 -18.85
C LEU A 46 9.48 -8.71 -18.08
N ARG A 47 9.90 -9.85 -18.64
CA ARG A 47 10.86 -10.75 -18.02
C ARG A 47 12.25 -10.12 -17.88
N GLU A 48 12.75 -9.47 -18.92
CA GLU A 48 14.09 -8.86 -18.90
C GLU A 48 14.10 -7.53 -18.14
N GLY A 49 13.08 -6.70 -18.38
CA GLY A 49 13.01 -5.35 -17.85
C GLY A 49 12.54 -5.27 -16.39
N ALA A 50 11.57 -6.09 -15.98
CA ALA A 50 10.96 -5.97 -14.65
C ALA A 50 11.44 -7.01 -13.63
N ALA A 51 12.34 -7.96 -13.97
CA ALA A 51 12.86 -8.98 -13.04
C ALA A 51 13.32 -8.41 -11.68
N HIS A 52 14.01 -7.27 -11.72
CA HIS A 52 14.49 -6.57 -10.52
C HIS A 52 13.33 -6.13 -9.60
N ALA A 53 12.18 -5.76 -10.16
CA ALA A 53 11.00 -5.36 -9.42
C ALA A 53 10.39 -6.53 -8.64
N PHE A 54 10.42 -7.75 -9.19
CA PHE A 54 9.96 -8.96 -8.49
C PHE A 54 10.84 -9.26 -7.28
N ALA A 55 12.17 -9.23 -7.49
CA ALA A 55 13.12 -9.45 -6.41
C ALA A 55 12.95 -8.39 -5.31
N GLN A 56 12.85 -7.12 -5.71
CA GLN A 56 12.65 -6.01 -4.78
C GLN A 56 11.33 -6.15 -4.00
N TYR A 57 10.22 -6.46 -4.68
CA TYR A 57 8.94 -6.71 -4.02
C TYR A 57 9.04 -7.83 -3.00
N ASN A 58 9.63 -8.97 -3.37
CA ASN A 58 9.75 -10.13 -2.49
C ASN A 58 10.57 -9.82 -1.23
N VAL A 59 11.68 -9.09 -1.40
CA VAL A 59 12.54 -8.64 -0.31
C VAL A 59 11.82 -7.62 0.55
N ASP A 60 11.20 -6.60 -0.03
CA ASP A 60 10.50 -5.58 0.75
C ASP A 60 9.36 -6.19 1.55
N GLN A 61 8.59 -7.10 0.94
CA GLN A 61 7.42 -7.75 1.54
C GLN A 61 7.76 -8.89 2.50
N PHE A 62 9.04 -9.15 2.79
CA PHE A 62 9.49 -10.27 3.64
C PHE A 62 8.81 -11.59 3.26
N THR A 63 8.71 -11.86 1.95
CA THR A 63 7.94 -13.00 1.43
C THR A 63 8.55 -14.31 1.94
N PRO A 64 7.81 -15.09 2.75
CA PRO A 64 8.35 -16.32 3.31
C PRO A 64 8.44 -17.39 2.21
N VAL A 65 9.58 -18.09 2.18
CA VAL A 65 9.79 -19.26 1.31
C VAL A 65 10.11 -20.46 2.17
N LYS A 66 9.33 -21.54 2.00
CA LYS A 66 9.63 -22.81 2.64
C LYS A 66 10.79 -23.47 1.91
N VAL A 67 11.86 -23.75 2.64
CA VAL A 67 12.99 -24.53 2.14
C VAL A 67 12.91 -25.92 2.77
N ASP A 68 12.91 -26.96 1.93
CA ASP A 68 12.80 -28.33 2.43
C ASP A 68 13.98 -28.66 3.36
N GLY A 69 13.67 -29.18 4.54
CA GLY A 69 14.66 -29.52 5.57
C GLY A 69 15.02 -28.41 6.55
N TYR A 70 14.45 -27.20 6.44
CA TYR A 70 14.70 -26.08 7.35
C TYR A 70 13.40 -25.46 7.88
N ASN A 71 13.37 -25.10 9.17
CA ASN A 71 12.15 -24.62 9.82
C ASN A 71 12.11 -23.10 10.07
N GLU A 72 13.24 -22.40 10.22
CA GLU A 72 13.28 -20.99 10.66
C GLU A 72 14.51 -20.23 10.10
N GLN A 73 14.41 -18.90 9.99
CA GLN A 73 15.49 -18.03 9.50
C GLN A 73 15.74 -16.86 10.48
N ILE A 74 16.95 -16.80 11.03
CA ILE A 74 17.50 -15.62 11.73
C ILE A 74 18.85 -15.32 11.07
N TYR A 75 19.12 -14.06 10.72
CA TYR A 75 20.36 -13.67 10.05
C TYR A 75 21.18 -12.69 10.90
N GLY A 76 22.49 -12.94 11.01
CA GLY A 76 23.45 -12.05 11.65
C GLY A 76 24.50 -11.58 10.64
N LYS A 77 24.86 -10.29 10.67
CA LYS A 77 25.97 -9.76 9.86
C LYS A 77 26.78 -8.72 10.62
N THR A 78 28.06 -8.59 10.30
CA THR A 78 28.88 -7.49 10.81
C THR A 78 28.68 -6.28 9.91
N ILE A 79 28.28 -5.15 10.47
CA ILE A 79 28.12 -3.87 9.75
C ILE A 79 29.09 -2.89 10.38
N ASP A 80 29.95 -2.26 9.57
CA ASP A 80 30.90 -1.23 10.02
C ASP A 80 31.80 -1.66 11.19
N GLY A 81 32.21 -2.94 11.23
CA GLY A 81 33.05 -3.50 12.30
C GLY A 81 32.29 -3.82 13.60
N HIS A 82 31.00 -3.53 13.68
CA HIS A 82 30.14 -3.87 14.81
C HIS A 82 29.23 -5.06 14.48
N GLN A 83 29.10 -5.99 15.43
CA GLN A 83 28.18 -7.12 15.26
C GLN A 83 26.75 -6.59 15.28
N THR A 84 26.01 -6.82 14.18
CA THR A 84 24.63 -6.39 14.06
C THR A 84 23.72 -7.60 13.82
N ILE A 85 22.76 -7.80 14.72
CA ILE A 85 21.73 -8.82 14.56
C ILE A 85 20.52 -8.16 13.91
N ILE A 86 20.00 -8.75 12.83
CA ILE A 86 18.80 -8.26 12.15
C ILE A 86 17.72 -9.33 12.26
N VAL A 87 16.61 -8.98 12.91
CA VAL A 87 15.44 -9.86 13.07
C VAL A 87 14.33 -9.31 12.21
N CYS A 88 13.91 -10.10 11.21
CA CYS A 88 12.76 -9.81 10.37
C CYS A 88 11.61 -10.74 10.76
N ILE A 89 10.45 -10.18 11.04
CA ILE A 89 9.23 -10.93 11.36
C ILE A 89 8.17 -10.55 10.35
N GLU A 90 7.51 -11.55 9.78
CA GLU A 90 6.38 -11.39 8.87
C GLU A 90 5.21 -12.24 9.36
N CYS A 91 4.01 -11.68 9.25
CA CYS A 91 2.77 -12.42 9.41
C CYS A 91 1.78 -11.89 8.39
N HIS A 92 1.10 -12.80 7.69
CA HIS A 92 0.06 -12.44 6.75
C HIS A 92 -1.18 -13.30 6.92
N GLN A 93 -2.32 -12.74 6.54
CA GLN A 93 -3.55 -13.48 6.38
C GLN A 93 -4.24 -12.99 5.12
N PHE A 94 -4.41 -13.91 4.16
CA PHE A 94 -5.02 -13.63 2.88
C PHE A 94 -6.34 -14.39 2.75
N GLN A 95 -7.43 -13.66 2.55
CA GLN A 95 -8.76 -14.24 2.38
C GLN A 95 -9.40 -13.62 1.13
N PRO A 96 -8.98 -14.03 -0.07
CA PRO A 96 -9.49 -13.45 -1.33
C PRO A 96 -11.00 -13.63 -1.46
N LYS A 97 -11.57 -14.74 -0.95
CA LYS A 97 -13.03 -14.96 -0.93
C LYS A 97 -13.80 -13.95 -0.08
N ASN A 98 -13.14 -13.38 0.93
CA ASN A 98 -13.71 -12.38 1.83
C ASN A 98 -13.23 -10.96 1.47
N PHE A 99 -12.58 -10.79 0.32
CA PHE A 99 -12.10 -9.51 -0.21
C PHE A 99 -11.23 -8.71 0.77
N TRP A 100 -10.45 -9.41 1.60
CA TRP A 100 -9.51 -8.77 2.51
C TRP A 100 -8.19 -9.50 2.57
N ASN A 101 -7.13 -8.71 2.60
CA ASN A 101 -5.76 -9.16 2.77
C ASN A 101 -5.09 -8.26 3.80
N GLY A 102 -4.30 -8.87 4.67
CA GLY A 102 -3.52 -8.18 5.69
C GLY A 102 -2.12 -8.75 5.77
N ARG A 103 -1.14 -7.85 5.94
CA ARG A 103 0.25 -8.22 6.22
C ARG A 103 0.84 -7.29 7.25
N TRP A 104 1.47 -7.89 8.25
CA TRP A 104 2.31 -7.21 9.22
C TRP A 104 3.76 -7.62 9.01
N ARG A 105 4.66 -6.64 9.05
CA ARG A 105 6.11 -6.82 8.94
C ARG A 105 6.82 -5.99 10.00
N SER A 106 7.85 -6.56 10.59
CA SER A 106 8.76 -5.80 11.45
C SER A 106 10.22 -6.16 11.20
N GLU A 107 11.08 -5.15 11.21
CA GLU A 107 12.52 -5.28 11.09
C GLU A 107 13.16 -4.67 12.34
N TRP A 108 13.99 -5.44 13.01
CA TRP A 108 14.71 -5.03 14.21
C TRP A 108 16.20 -5.20 14.02
N LYS A 109 16.96 -4.11 14.20
CA LYS A 109 18.41 -4.09 14.12
C LYS A 109 19.00 -3.86 15.50
N PHE A 110 19.81 -4.79 15.95
CA PHE A 110 20.52 -4.73 17.22
C PHE A 110 22.01 -4.56 16.94
N THR A 111 22.54 -3.36 17.12
CA THR A 111 23.97 -3.08 16.97
C THR A 111 24.64 -3.24 18.32
N ILE A 112 25.45 -4.30 18.44
CA ILE A 112 26.12 -4.68 19.68
C ILE A 112 27.45 -3.93 19.75
N THR A 113 27.60 -3.06 20.75
CA THR A 113 28.89 -2.46 21.11
C THR A 113 29.29 -2.92 22.52
N PRO A 114 30.59 -2.95 22.87
CA PRO A 114 31.06 -3.50 24.16
C PRO A 114 30.39 -2.91 25.41
N ALA A 115 29.92 -1.66 25.35
CA ALA A 115 29.30 -0.97 26.48
C ALA A 115 27.77 -0.84 26.41
N LYS A 116 27.18 -0.93 25.21
CA LYS A 116 25.72 -0.72 25.01
C LYS A 116 25.23 -1.40 23.73
N THR A 117 23.98 -1.83 23.73
CA THR A 117 23.29 -2.29 22.51
C THR A 117 22.36 -1.19 22.01
N GLN A 118 22.52 -0.80 20.76
CA GLN A 118 21.58 0.12 20.10
C GLN A 118 20.52 -0.69 19.36
N VAL A 119 19.25 -0.28 19.48
CA VAL A 119 18.12 -0.96 18.84
C VAL A 119 17.40 0.02 17.93
N VAL A 120 17.22 -0.37 16.67
CA VAL A 120 16.40 0.36 15.70
C VAL A 120 15.36 -0.61 15.16
N GLY A 121 14.08 -0.25 15.31
CA GLY A 121 12.96 -1.07 14.88
C GLY A 121 12.05 -0.31 13.93
N ILE A 122 11.59 -0.97 12.86
CA ILE A 122 10.56 -0.46 11.97
C ILE A 122 9.44 -1.49 11.93
N MET A 123 8.21 -1.03 12.13
CA MET A 123 7.00 -1.86 12.00
C MET A 123 6.12 -1.28 10.90
N LYS A 124 5.62 -2.14 10.02
CA LYS A 124 4.75 -1.78 8.91
C LYS A 124 3.53 -2.70 8.94
N ILE A 125 2.36 -2.11 8.90
CA ILE A 125 1.10 -2.83 8.68
C ILE A 125 0.55 -2.37 7.35
N GLN A 126 0.18 -3.34 6.51
CA GLN A 126 -0.61 -3.09 5.32
C GLN A 126 -1.91 -3.87 5.48
N THR A 127 -2.96 -3.16 5.84
CA THR A 127 -4.32 -3.56 5.51
C THR A 127 -4.68 -2.87 4.20
N ALA A 128 -5.15 -3.62 3.19
CA ALA A 128 -5.29 -3.10 1.83
C ALA A 128 -6.00 -1.74 1.77
N ILE A 129 -7.04 -1.53 2.59
CA ILE A 129 -7.81 -0.28 2.62
C ILE A 129 -8.31 0.09 4.05
N ASN A 130 -8.35 -0.83 5.01
CA ASN A 130 -9.20 -0.66 6.20
C ASN A 130 -8.65 0.30 7.28
N GLU A 131 -7.34 0.32 7.58
CA GLU A 131 -6.79 1.17 8.66
C GLU A 131 -6.81 2.67 8.34
N ASN A 132 -6.62 3.03 7.07
CA ASN A 132 -6.78 4.41 6.60
C ASN A 132 -8.24 4.86 6.74
N TYR A 133 -9.20 3.98 6.44
CA TYR A 133 -10.62 4.29 6.62
C TYR A 133 -10.98 4.47 8.09
N GLN A 134 -10.50 3.60 8.99
CA GLN A 134 -10.81 3.71 10.42
C GLN A 134 -10.28 5.03 11.02
N THR A 135 -9.01 5.36 10.78
CA THR A 135 -8.37 6.56 11.36
C THR A 135 -8.96 7.87 10.78
N MET A 136 -9.31 7.89 9.49
CA MET A 136 -9.87 9.07 8.84
C MET A 136 -11.40 9.22 9.04
N SER A 137 -12.12 8.13 9.34
CA SER A 137 -13.59 8.13 9.44
C SER A 137 -14.12 9.06 10.52
N ASP A 138 -13.43 9.15 11.65
CA ASP A 138 -13.95 9.84 12.82
C ASP A 138 -13.61 11.34 12.89
N THR A 139 -12.59 11.79 12.17
CA THR A 139 -12.11 13.18 12.20
C THR A 139 -12.20 13.83 10.82
N THR A 140 -11.35 13.40 9.88
CA THR A 140 -11.18 14.03 8.57
C THR A 140 -12.43 13.89 7.69
N PHE A 141 -13.03 12.71 7.60
CA PHE A 141 -14.23 12.52 6.77
C PHE A 141 -15.45 13.27 7.32
N LYS A 142 -15.62 13.34 8.64
CA LYS A 142 -16.70 14.14 9.26
C LYS A 142 -16.52 15.65 9.01
N ALA A 143 -15.28 16.13 8.99
CA ALA A 143 -14.96 17.51 8.68
C ALA A 143 -15.18 17.85 7.19
N LEU A 144 -14.86 16.92 6.28
CA LEU A 144 -15.06 17.09 4.84
C LEU A 144 -16.55 17.01 4.45
N ARG A 145 -17.28 16.03 4.98
CA ARG A 145 -18.70 15.85 4.69
C ARG A 145 -19.42 15.32 5.92
N ARG A 146 -20.30 16.15 6.46
CA ARG A 146 -21.16 15.74 7.57
C ARG A 146 -22.13 14.65 7.10
N GLN A 147 -22.37 13.66 7.94
CA GLN A 147 -23.38 12.61 7.71
C GLN A 147 -24.80 13.19 7.53
N LEU A 148 -25.10 14.27 8.26
CA LEU A 148 -26.32 15.05 8.15
C LEU A 148 -25.99 16.55 8.15
N PRO A 149 -26.84 17.39 7.55
CA PRO A 149 -26.80 18.84 7.74
C PRO A 149 -26.70 19.25 9.22
N VAL A 150 -26.35 20.51 9.49
CA VAL A 150 -26.25 21.05 10.86
C VAL A 150 -27.54 20.82 11.66
N THR A 151 -28.69 20.86 10.97
CA THR A 151 -30.03 20.61 11.53
C THR A 151 -30.26 19.19 12.03
N ARG A 152 -29.37 18.23 11.75
CA ARG A 152 -29.54 16.79 12.04
C ARG A 152 -30.80 16.17 11.40
N THR A 153 -31.28 16.78 10.32
CA THR A 153 -32.41 16.30 9.50
C THR A 153 -32.00 16.15 8.04
N LYS A 154 -32.59 15.21 7.31
CA LYS A 154 -32.37 15.10 5.86
C LYS A 154 -32.81 16.39 5.17
N ILE A 155 -32.12 16.74 4.08
CA ILE A 155 -32.45 17.91 3.27
C ILE A 155 -33.88 17.74 2.72
N ASP A 156 -34.71 18.75 2.95
CA ASP A 156 -36.00 18.89 2.30
C ASP A 156 -35.81 19.59 0.95
N TRP A 157 -35.79 18.79 -0.11
CA TRP A 157 -35.60 19.28 -1.48
C TRP A 157 -36.74 20.20 -1.96
N ASN A 158 -37.98 19.99 -1.47
CA ASN A 158 -39.12 20.84 -1.84
C ASN A 158 -39.00 22.23 -1.19
N LYS A 159 -38.50 22.26 0.04
CA LYS A 159 -38.20 23.53 0.73
C LYS A 159 -37.08 24.28 0.02
N ILE A 160 -35.99 23.61 -0.41
CA ILE A 160 -34.88 24.29 -1.09
C ILE A 160 -35.29 24.97 -2.40
N LEU A 161 -36.15 24.34 -3.20
CA LEU A 161 -36.57 24.91 -4.50
C LEU A 161 -37.43 26.18 -4.36
N SER A 162 -38.10 26.35 -3.22
CA SER A 162 -39.06 27.44 -2.98
C SER A 162 -38.56 28.49 -2.00
N TYR A 163 -37.51 28.18 -1.25
CA TYR A 163 -37.02 29.00 -0.15
C TYR A 163 -35.96 30.02 -0.60
N LYS A 164 -36.27 31.31 -0.45
CA LYS A 164 -35.32 32.42 -0.64
C LYS A 164 -34.78 32.90 0.71
N ILE A 165 -33.51 32.63 0.98
CA ILE A 165 -32.80 32.96 2.24
C ILE A 165 -32.91 34.45 2.61
N GLY A 166 -32.92 35.34 1.62
CA GLY A 166 -33.00 36.80 1.86
C GLY A 166 -34.36 37.30 2.37
N LYS A 167 -35.43 36.50 2.32
CA LYS A 167 -36.79 36.96 2.69
C LYS A 167 -37.01 36.97 4.21
N GLU A 168 -36.28 36.18 4.98
CA GLU A 168 -36.33 36.20 6.45
C GLU A 168 -35.44 37.29 7.05
N MET A 169 -34.37 37.71 6.36
CA MET A 169 -33.52 38.83 6.82
C MET A 169 -34.19 40.20 6.67
N GLN A 170 -35.26 40.31 5.87
CA GLN A 170 -36.04 41.54 5.74
C GLN A 170 -37.08 41.73 6.86
N ASN A 171 -37.39 40.67 7.59
CA ASN A 171 -38.37 40.66 8.68
C ASN A 171 -37.73 40.48 10.07
N ALA A 172 -36.41 40.65 10.17
CA ALA A 172 -35.63 40.60 11.41
C ALA A 172 -35.21 42.02 11.83
#